data_AF-A0A842XCD8-F1
#
_entry.id   AF-A0A842XCD8-F1
#
_cell.length_a   1.000
_cell.length_b   1.000
_cell.length_c   1.000
_cell.angle_alpha   90.00
_cell.angle_beta   90.00
_cell.angle_gamma   90.00
#
_symmetry.space_group_name_H-M   'P 1'
#
loop_
_entity.id
_entity.type
_entity.pdbx_description
1 polymer ?
#
loop_
_entity_poly.entity_id
_entity_poly.type
_entity_poly.pdbx_seq_one_letter_code
_entity_poly.pdbx_strand_id
1 'polypeptide(L)'
;MQTDLLISLPFIFFLSIVVGLILYLVGWIIGAKGEKTEGKVAPYACGEDLPPSKLQVDVERFLIYAVYFLIFDILAFILATSLNTPGYFPAIYATIVLMAIVILLPLWRRG
;
A
#
# COMPACT_ATOMS: atom_id res chain seq x y z
N MET A 1 30.14 16.94 -4.08
CA MET A 1 29.57 16.86 -5.44
C MET A 1 29.31 15.42 -5.89
N GLN A 2 30.32 14.53 -6.01
CA GLN A 2 30.09 13.14 -6.44
C GLN A 2 29.26 12.31 -5.43
N THR A 3 29.54 12.49 -4.14
CA THR A 3 28.84 11.82 -3.03
C THR A 3 27.37 12.24 -2.92
N ASP A 4 27.07 13.51 -3.22
CA ASP A 4 25.72 14.06 -3.16
C ASP A 4 24.81 13.45 -4.24
N LEU A 5 25.40 13.10 -5.39
CA LEU A 5 24.68 12.42 -6.47
C LEU A 5 24.37 10.95 -6.11
N LEU A 6 25.32 10.24 -5.50
CA LEU A 6 25.14 8.85 -5.07
C LEU A 6 24.11 8.69 -3.94
N ILE A 7 23.95 9.69 -3.09
CA ILE A 7 22.97 9.68 -1.98
C ILE A 7 21.65 10.33 -2.40
N SER A 8 21.54 10.85 -3.63
CA SER A 8 20.32 11.49 -4.09
C SER A 8 19.15 10.48 -4.14
N LEU A 9 17.99 10.92 -3.64
CA LEU A 9 16.71 10.19 -3.69
C LEU A 9 16.40 9.55 -5.06
N PRO A 10 16.49 10.27 -6.21
CA PRO A 10 16.20 9.67 -7.50
C PRO A 10 17.19 8.56 -7.88
N PHE A 11 18.47 8.71 -7.51
CA PHE A 11 19.49 7.70 -7.78
C PHE A 11 19.23 6.42 -6.98
N ILE A 12 18.96 6.54 -5.68
CA ILE A 12 18.65 5.39 -4.81
C ILE A 12 17.37 4.68 -5.27
N PHE A 13 16.34 5.43 -5.66
CA PHE A 13 15.09 4.87 -6.19
C PHE A 13 15.35 4.04 -7.47
N PHE A 14 16.09 4.61 -8.42
CA PHE A 14 16.45 3.91 -9.65
C PHE A 14 17.31 2.67 -9.38
N LEU A 15 18.32 2.80 -8.51
CA LEU A 15 19.17 1.69 -8.08
C LEU A 15 18.35 0.55 -7.47
N SER A 16 17.36 0.87 -6.63
CA SER A 16 16.47 -0.11 -6.00
C SER A 16 15.66 -0.90 -7.03
N ILE A 17 15.14 -0.21 -8.05
CA ILE A 17 14.43 -0.87 -9.17
C ILE A 17 15.39 -1.78 -9.96
N VAL A 18 16.58 -1.28 -10.29
CA VAL A 18 17.59 -2.05 -11.04
C VAL A 18 17.98 -3.31 -10.27
N VAL A 19 18.23 -3.20 -8.97
CA VAL A 19 18.55 -4.35 -8.12
C VAL A 19 17.38 -5.35 -8.11
N GLY A 20 16.13 -4.88 -7.93
CA GLY A 20 14.95 -5.75 -7.99
C GLY A 20 14.80 -6.48 -9.33
N LEU A 21 15.06 -5.79 -10.45
CA LEU A 21 15.04 -6.39 -11.79
C LEU A 21 16.16 -7.40 -11.98
N ILE A 22 17.37 -7.12 -11.50
CA ILE A 22 18.49 -8.07 -11.55
C ILE A 22 18.12 -9.34 -10.78
N LEU A 23 17.60 -9.22 -9.56
CA LEU A 23 17.17 -10.38 -8.76
C LEU A 23 16.07 -11.17 -9.47
N TYR A 24 15.09 -10.49 -10.06
CA TYR A 24 14.04 -11.13 -10.84
C TYR A 24 14.58 -11.88 -12.06
N LEU A 25 15.48 -11.26 -12.84
CA LEU A 25 16.10 -11.85 -14.02
C LEU A 25 16.99 -13.04 -13.66
N VAL A 26 17.80 -12.90 -12.61
CA VAL A 26 18.65 -13.99 -12.11
C VAL A 26 17.78 -15.16 -11.67
N GLY A 27 16.71 -14.91 -10.90
CA GLY A 27 15.75 -15.94 -10.51
C GLY A 27 15.08 -16.61 -11.71
N TRP A 28 14.73 -15.83 -12.74
CA TRP A 28 14.16 -16.34 -13.99
C TRP A 28 15.13 -17.21 -14.80
N ILE A 29 16.42 -16.85 -14.84
CA ILE A 29 17.45 -17.59 -15.58
C ILE A 29 17.82 -18.89 -14.87
N ILE A 30 17.99 -18.85 -13.54
CA ILE A 30 18.43 -20.00 -12.73
C ILE A 30 17.29 -20.97 -12.45
N GLY A 31 16.04 -20.49 -12.40
CA GLY A 31 14.87 -21.31 -12.09
C GLY A 31 14.70 -22.51 -13.04
N ALA A 32 14.39 -23.68 -12.48
CA ALA A 32 14.15 -24.89 -13.25
C ALA A 32 12.92 -24.71 -14.17
N LYS A 33 13.15 -24.70 -15.49
CA LYS A 33 12.10 -24.59 -16.50
C LYS A 33 11.45 -25.95 -16.72
N GLY A 34 10.55 -26.33 -15.80
CA GLY A 34 9.71 -27.51 -15.99
C GLY A 34 8.55 -27.24 -16.97
N GLU A 35 8.04 -28.29 -17.60
CA GLU A 35 6.86 -28.24 -18.48
C GLU A 35 5.65 -27.63 -17.77
N LYS A 36 4.80 -26.91 -18.52
CA LYS A 36 3.54 -26.34 -18.03
C LYS A 36 2.45 -27.39 -18.18
N THR A 37 2.31 -28.25 -17.18
CA THR A 37 1.19 -29.20 -17.11
C THR A 37 -0.03 -28.53 -16.50
N GLU A 38 -1.23 -29.00 -16.85
CA GLU A 38 -2.52 -28.48 -16.33
C GLU A 38 -2.50 -28.37 -14.79
N GLY A 39 -2.08 -29.43 -14.10
CA GLY A 39 -2.01 -29.44 -12.63
C GLY A 39 -0.97 -28.49 -12.03
N LYS A 40 0.08 -28.11 -12.77
CA LYS A 40 1.11 -27.15 -12.30
C LYS A 40 0.65 -25.70 -12.41
N VAL A 41 -0.20 -25.40 -13.38
CA VAL A 41 -0.76 -24.05 -13.61
C VAL A 41 -2.13 -23.87 -12.96
N ALA A 42 -2.76 -24.96 -12.51
CA ALA A 42 -4.02 -24.94 -11.78
C ALA A 42 -3.90 -24.13 -10.47
N PRO A 43 -4.94 -23.35 -10.09
CA PRO A 43 -4.99 -22.67 -8.80
C PRO A 43 -4.89 -23.65 -7.64
N TYR A 44 -4.22 -23.23 -6.57
CA TYR A 44 -4.17 -24.05 -5.35
C TYR A 44 -5.55 -24.08 -4.68
N ALA A 45 -6.13 -25.27 -4.61
CA ALA A 45 -7.40 -25.55 -3.93
C ALA A 45 -7.28 -26.85 -3.10
N CYS A 46 -6.18 -27.01 -2.35
CA CYS A 46 -5.89 -28.24 -1.60
C CYS A 46 -5.84 -29.52 -2.47
N GLY A 47 -5.60 -29.38 -3.78
CA GLY A 47 -5.63 -30.49 -4.75
C GLY A 47 -7.02 -30.81 -5.31
N GLU A 48 -8.05 -30.07 -4.91
CA GLU A 48 -9.40 -30.19 -5.46
C GLU A 48 -9.52 -29.46 -6.80
N ASP A 49 -10.31 -30.03 -7.72
CA ASP A 49 -10.61 -29.43 -9.02
C ASP A 49 -11.75 -28.42 -8.88
N LEU A 50 -11.45 -27.31 -8.19
CA LEU A 50 -12.39 -26.19 -8.04
C LEU A 50 -12.27 -25.25 -9.24
N PRO A 51 -13.38 -24.89 -9.90
CA PRO A 51 -13.33 -23.94 -10.99
C PRO A 51 -12.85 -22.58 -10.46
N PRO A 52 -11.98 -21.87 -11.20
CA PRO A 52 -11.52 -20.53 -10.83
C PRO A 52 -12.70 -19.56 -10.89
N SER A 53 -13.38 -19.41 -9.76
CA SER A 53 -14.48 -18.47 -9.61
C SER A 53 -13.98 -17.17 -9.02
N LYS A 54 -14.44 -16.05 -9.58
CA LYS A 54 -14.22 -14.72 -9.00
C LYS A 54 -15.20 -14.54 -7.86
N LEU A 55 -14.79 -14.94 -6.66
CA LEU A 55 -15.55 -14.70 -5.44
C LEU A 55 -15.61 -13.20 -5.16
N GLN A 56 -16.82 -12.66 -5.00
CA GLN A 56 -17.00 -11.31 -4.46
C GLN A 56 -16.77 -11.38 -2.95
N VAL A 57 -15.57 -10.99 -2.53
CA VAL A 57 -15.25 -10.87 -1.11
C VAL A 57 -15.92 -9.61 -0.58
N ASP A 58 -16.56 -9.71 0.58
CA ASP A 58 -17.04 -8.54 1.30
C ASP A 58 -15.84 -7.71 1.78
N VAL A 59 -15.66 -6.56 1.13
CA VAL A 59 -14.58 -5.60 1.42
C VAL A 59 -15.13 -4.33 2.10
N GLU A 60 -16.36 -4.34 2.60
CA GLU A 60 -16.99 -3.18 3.23
C GLU A 60 -16.12 -2.62 4.36
N ARG A 61 -15.71 -3.50 5.29
CA ARG A 61 -14.86 -3.12 6.43
C ARG A 61 -13.49 -2.61 5.97
N PHE A 62 -12.88 -3.25 4.98
CA PHE A 62 -11.60 -2.81 4.42
C PHE A 62 -11.71 -1.40 3.83
N LEU A 63 -12.78 -1.11 3.09
CA LEU A 63 -12.99 0.20 2.47
C LEU A 63 -13.20 1.30 3.52
N ILE A 64 -13.92 0.99 4.60
CA ILE A 64 -14.06 1.90 5.75
C ILE A 64 -12.68 2.25 6.33
N TYR A 65 -11.81 1.25 6.56
CA TYR A 65 -10.44 1.50 7.03
C TYR A 65 -9.59 2.29 6.02
N ALA A 66 -9.73 2.02 4.72
CA ALA A 66 -9.01 2.74 3.67
C ALA A 66 -9.39 4.24 3.64
N VAL A 67 -10.67 4.56 3.82
CA VAL A 67 -11.14 5.95 3.90
C VAL A 67 -10.56 6.65 5.13
N TYR A 68 -10.56 6.01 6.30
CA TYR A 68 -9.90 6.59 7.49
C TYR A 68 -8.42 6.83 7.26
N PHE A 69 -7.72 5.83 6.70
CA PHE A 69 -6.30 5.95 6.38
C PHE A 69 -6.02 7.17 5.50
N LEU A 70 -6.81 7.39 4.44
CA LEU A 70 -6.68 8.56 3.57
C LEU A 70 -6.87 9.88 4.34
N ILE A 71 -7.87 9.97 5.21
CA ILE A 71 -8.14 11.17 6.02
C ILE A 71 -6.94 11.48 6.91
N PHE A 72 -6.39 10.45 7.59
CA PHE A 72 -5.22 10.61 8.46
C PHE A 72 -3.95 10.91 7.68
N ASP A 73 -3.78 10.36 6.47
CA ASP A 73 -2.63 10.63 5.60
C ASP A 73 -2.60 12.11 5.15
N ILE A 74 -3.75 12.65 4.74
CA ILE A 74 -3.87 14.07 4.39
C ILE A 74 -3.62 14.95 5.63
N LEU A 75 -4.13 14.56 6.81
CA LEU A 75 -3.83 15.27 8.06
C LEU A 75 -2.33 15.27 8.34
N ALA A 76 -1.65 14.13 8.24
CA ALA A 76 -0.22 14.03 8.45
C ALA A 76 0.56 14.92 7.47
N PHE A 77 0.16 14.95 6.20
CA PHE A 77 0.76 15.83 5.19
C PHE A 77 0.58 17.32 5.53
N ILE A 78 -0.63 17.74 5.92
CA ILE A 78 -0.91 19.13 6.31
C ILE A 78 -0.12 19.53 7.56
N LEU A 79 -0.03 18.64 8.55
CA LEU A 79 0.75 18.90 9.76
C LEU A 79 2.25 19.00 9.44
N ALA A 80 2.79 18.07 8.65
CA ALA A 80 4.19 18.04 8.27
C ALA A 80 4.62 19.30 7.48
N THR A 81 3.79 19.75 6.53
CA THR A 81 4.07 20.96 5.74
C THR A 81 3.92 22.24 6.56
N SER A 82 3.15 22.22 7.65
CA SER A 82 2.93 23.38 8.51
C SER A 82 3.92 23.53 9.68
N LEU A 83 4.85 22.59 9.88
CA LEU A 83 5.75 22.60 11.05
C LEU A 83 6.59 23.89 11.17
N ASN A 84 7.00 24.47 10.03
CA ASN A 84 7.87 25.66 10.03
C ASN A 84 7.10 26.96 10.30
N THR A 85 5.82 27.01 9.92
CA THR A 85 4.93 28.16 10.13
C THR A 85 3.55 27.64 10.52
N PRO A 86 3.28 27.38 11.81
CA PRO A 86 1.97 26.92 12.24
C PRO A 86 0.92 27.99 11.90
N GLY A 87 -0.05 27.61 11.08
CA GLY A 87 -1.12 28.49 10.60
C GLY A 87 -2.50 28.01 11.05
N TYR A 88 -3.50 28.88 10.84
CA TYR A 88 -4.89 28.57 11.19
C TYR A 88 -5.47 27.39 10.40
N PHE A 89 -5.11 27.24 9.12
CA PHE A 89 -5.61 26.17 8.25
C PHE A 89 -5.31 24.75 8.77
N PRO A 90 -4.07 24.40 9.14
CA PRO A 90 -3.75 23.10 9.75
C PRO A 90 -4.53 22.82 11.04
N ALA A 91 -4.70 23.84 11.89
CA ALA A 91 -5.46 23.70 13.13
C ALA A 91 -6.94 23.42 12.84
N ILE A 92 -7.54 24.16 11.90
CA ILE A 92 -8.93 23.92 11.46
C ILE A 92 -9.06 22.51 10.89
N TYR A 93 -8.15 22.09 10.01
CA TYR A 93 -8.20 20.75 9.43
C TYR A 93 -8.08 19.65 10.50
N ALA A 94 -7.15 19.79 11.46
CA ALA A 94 -7.02 18.87 12.58
C ALA A 94 -8.30 18.80 13.43
N THR A 95 -8.95 19.93 13.69
CA THR A 95 -10.24 19.93 14.43
C THR A 95 -11.36 19.24 13.66
N ILE A 96 -11.45 19.44 12.35
CA ILE A 96 -12.43 18.76 11.49
C ILE A 96 -12.22 17.25 11.53
N VAL A 97 -10.96 16.79 11.40
CA VAL A 97 -10.62 15.36 11.47
C VAL A 97 -10.95 14.78 12.85
N LEU A 98 -10.61 15.47 13.93
CA LEU A 98 -10.98 15.07 15.30
C LEU A 98 -12.50 14.95 15.47
N MET A 99 -13.27 15.92 14.97
CA MET A 99 -14.74 15.85 15.01
C MET A 99 -15.28 14.66 14.20
N ALA A 100 -14.76 14.43 12.99
CA ALA A 100 -15.13 13.27 12.18
C ALA A 100 -14.91 11.96 12.93
N ILE A 101 -13.77 11.80 13.61
CA ILE A 101 -13.47 10.60 14.41
C ILE A 101 -14.46 10.45 15.57
N VAL A 102 -14.76 11.54 16.31
CA VAL A 102 -15.72 11.50 17.42
C VAL A 102 -17.12 11.11 16.94
N ILE A 103 -17.57 11.62 15.79
CA ILE A 103 -18.88 11.29 15.21
C ILE A 103 -18.94 9.85 14.73
N LEU A 104 -17.84 9.33 14.18
CA LEU A 104 -17.80 7.99 13.60
C LEU A 104 -17.44 6.88 14.60
N LEU A 105 -16.81 7.21 15.74
CA LEU A 105 -16.48 6.29 16.83
C LEU A 105 -17.68 5.42 17.30
N PRO A 106 -18.90 5.96 17.47
CA PRO A 106 -20.08 5.17 17.81
C PRO A 106 -20.53 4.21 16.71
N LEU A 107 -20.28 4.55 15.44
CA LEU A 107 -20.64 3.70 14.29
C LEU A 107 -19.77 2.45 14.26
N TRP A 108 -18.49 2.59 14.63
CA TRP A 108 -17.56 1.47 14.76
C TRP A 108 -17.94 0.48 15.87
N ARG A 109 -18.54 0.96 16.98
CA ARG A 109 -18.98 0.08 18.08
C ARG A 109 -20.24 -0.75 17.78
N ARG A 110 -20.92 -0.51 16.66
CA ARG A 110 -22.21 -1.16 16.32
C ARG A 110 -22.10 -2.28 15.28
N GLY A 111 -20.92 -2.54 14.71
CA GLY A 111 -20.65 -3.65 13.79
C GLY A 111 -19.68 -4.67 14.37
#